data_AF-A0A193LDU9-F1
#
_entry.id   AF-A0A193LDU9-F1
#
_cell.length_a   1.000
_cell.length_b   1.000
_cell.length_c   1.000
_cell.angle_alpha   90.00
_cell.angle_beta   90.00
_cell.angle_gamma   90.00
#
_symmetry.space_group_name_H-M   'P 1'
#
loop_
_entity.id
_entity.type
_entity.pdbx_description
1 polymer ?
#
loop_
_entity_poly.entity_id
_entity_poly.type
_entity_poly.pdbx_seq_one_letter_code
_entity_poly.pdbx_strand_id
1 'polypeptide(L)'
;MVECKDVAEMKAIAEALEGQLTATLHLESADFELARELTIILEEKAGRLLCNGFPTGVEVGAAMIHGGPFPASTDVRTTSVGTLAIDRWLRPVAYQDFPTVLLHAELQAGDQPAG
;
A
#
# COMPACT_ATOMS: atom_id res chain seq x y z
N MET A 1 9.40 -8.24 -22.82
CA MET A 1 8.02 -8.14 -23.32
C MET A 1 7.47 -9.55 -23.38
N VAL A 2 6.32 -9.80 -22.77
CA VAL A 2 5.60 -11.08 -22.87
C VAL A 2 4.35 -10.79 -23.70
N GLU A 3 4.21 -11.46 -24.83
CA GLU A 3 3.03 -11.37 -25.67
C GLU A 3 2.01 -12.40 -25.18
N CYS A 4 0.77 -11.95 -24.90
CA CYS A 4 -0.31 -12.82 -24.48
C CYS A 4 -1.21 -13.10 -25.70
N LYS A 5 -1.65 -14.33 -25.89
CA LYS A 5 -2.54 -14.71 -26.98
C LYS A 5 -3.90 -14.02 -26.86
N ASP A 6 -4.37 -13.83 -25.61
CA ASP A 6 -5.67 -13.26 -25.28
C ASP A 6 -5.70 -12.71 -23.85
N VAL A 7 -6.84 -12.12 -23.50
CA VAL A 7 -7.12 -11.56 -22.17
C VAL A 7 -7.08 -12.60 -21.05
N ALA A 8 -7.48 -13.84 -21.34
CA ALA A 8 -7.50 -14.90 -20.32
C ALA A 8 -6.07 -15.29 -19.92
N GLU A 9 -5.16 -15.39 -20.89
CA GLU A 9 -3.74 -15.62 -20.62
C GLU A 9 -3.12 -14.44 -19.87
N MET A 10 -3.45 -13.20 -20.24
CA MET A 10 -2.97 -12.01 -19.53
C MET A 10 -3.39 -12.02 -18.05
N LYS A 11 -4.65 -12.36 -17.75
CA LYS A 11 -5.14 -12.49 -16.36
C LYS A 11 -4.43 -13.62 -15.62
N ALA A 12 -4.26 -14.78 -16.24
CA ALA A 12 -3.53 -15.90 -15.63
C ALA A 12 -2.08 -15.54 -15.30
N ILE A 13 -1.41 -14.77 -16.18
CA ILE A 13 -0.06 -14.26 -15.90
C ILE A 13 -0.09 -13.27 -14.73
N ALA A 14 -1.05 -12.34 -14.70
CA ALA A 14 -1.19 -11.38 -13.60
C ALA A 14 -1.42 -12.08 -12.24
N GLU A 15 -2.26 -13.12 -12.21
CA GLU A 15 -2.50 -13.95 -11.03
C GLU A 15 -1.25 -14.72 -10.58
N ALA A 16 -0.37 -15.09 -11.51
CA ALA A 16 0.87 -15.80 -11.22
C ALA A 16 2.03 -14.89 -10.76
N LEU A 17 1.86 -13.55 -10.83
CA LEU A 17 2.88 -12.63 -10.35
C LEU A 17 3.15 -12.82 -8.85
N GLU A 18 4.43 -12.77 -8.48
CA GLU A 18 4.87 -12.58 -7.10
C GLU A 18 4.66 -11.12 -6.67
N GLY A 19 4.85 -10.82 -5.38
CA GLY A 19 4.70 -9.48 -4.84
C GLY A 19 5.61 -8.43 -5.50
N GLN A 20 5.02 -7.30 -5.89
CA GLN A 20 5.65 -6.18 -6.57
C GLN A 20 5.58 -4.90 -5.74
N LEU A 21 6.51 -3.97 -5.95
CA LEU A 21 6.37 -2.60 -5.43
C LEU A 21 5.26 -1.85 -6.16
N THR A 22 5.15 -2.09 -7.46
CA THR A 22 4.21 -1.39 -8.33
C THR A 22 3.63 -2.30 -9.40
N ALA A 23 2.39 -2.03 -9.81
CA ALA A 23 1.85 -2.50 -11.08
C ALA A 23 1.22 -1.33 -11.84
N THR A 24 1.43 -1.31 -13.16
CA THR A 24 1.00 -0.21 -14.02
C THR A 24 0.07 -0.72 -15.10
N LEU A 25 -1.04 -0.03 -15.32
CA LEU A 25 -1.90 -0.22 -16.47
C LEU A 25 -1.71 0.95 -17.45
N HIS A 26 -1.43 0.63 -18.72
CA HIS A 26 -1.51 1.58 -19.82
C HIS A 26 -2.77 1.28 -20.61
N LEU A 27 -3.71 2.22 -20.65
CA LEU A 27 -5.08 1.96 -21.10
C LEU A 27 -5.78 3.22 -21.61
N GLU A 28 -6.84 3.02 -22.39
CA GLU A 28 -7.80 4.03 -22.79
C GLU A 28 -9.20 3.69 -22.24
N SER A 29 -10.18 4.58 -22.45
CA SER A 29 -11.54 4.40 -21.94
C SER A 29 -12.22 3.12 -22.43
N ALA A 30 -11.82 2.61 -23.60
CA ALA A 30 -12.33 1.34 -24.14
C ALA A 30 -11.91 0.12 -23.30
N ASP A 31 -10.86 0.23 -22.50
CA ASP A 31 -10.27 -0.88 -21.74
C ASP A 31 -10.79 -0.97 -20.30
N PHE A 32 -11.64 -0.03 -19.86
CA PHE A 32 -11.99 0.13 -18.44
C PHE A 32 -12.62 -1.12 -17.81
N GLU A 33 -13.42 -1.89 -18.54
CA GLU A 33 -13.98 -3.14 -18.01
C GLU A 33 -12.89 -4.17 -17.70
N LEU A 34 -11.94 -4.34 -18.62
CA LEU A 34 -10.80 -5.23 -18.42
C LEU A 34 -9.87 -4.71 -17.32
N ALA A 35 -9.61 -3.41 -17.31
CA ALA A 35 -8.80 -2.77 -16.28
C ALA A 35 -9.39 -2.95 -14.88
N ARG A 36 -10.71 -2.88 -14.72
CA ARG A 36 -11.39 -3.15 -13.45
C ARG A 36 -11.14 -4.58 -12.97
N GLU A 37 -11.21 -5.56 -13.87
CA GLU A 37 -10.91 -6.95 -13.52
C GLU A 37 -9.44 -7.16 -13.16
N LEU A 38 -8.51 -6.55 -13.92
CA LEU A 38 -7.08 -6.60 -13.59
C LEU A 38 -6.75 -5.88 -12.29
N THR A 39 -7.45 -4.78 -11.97
CA THR A 39 -7.18 -4.00 -10.76
C THR A 39 -7.37 -4.84 -9.51
N ILE A 40 -8.45 -5.64 -9.45
CA ILE A 40 -8.70 -6.59 -8.34
C ILE A 40 -7.54 -7.56 -8.18
N ILE A 41 -7.01 -8.11 -9.28
CA ILE A 41 -5.86 -9.02 -9.24
C ILE A 41 -4.61 -8.27 -8.76
N LEU A 42 -4.33 -7.10 -9.34
CA LEU A 42 -3.10 -6.35 -9.09
C LEU A 42 -3.03 -5.74 -7.68
N GLU A 43 -4.17 -5.46 -7.04
CA GLU A 43 -4.25 -5.04 -5.63
C GLU A 43 -3.67 -6.12 -4.69
N GLU A 44 -3.84 -7.40 -5.03
CA GLU A 44 -3.22 -8.50 -4.26
C GLU A 44 -1.71 -8.64 -4.55
N LYS A 45 -1.21 -8.03 -5.62
CA LYS A 45 0.18 -8.19 -6.09
C LYS A 45 1.08 -7.02 -5.76
N ALA A 46 0.58 -5.79 -5.71
CA ALA A 46 1.42 -4.60 -5.63
C ALA A 46 0.99 -3.63 -4.53
N GLY A 47 1.97 -2.96 -3.90
CA GLY A 47 1.67 -1.90 -2.93
C GLY A 47 1.18 -0.60 -3.56
N ARG A 48 1.51 -0.33 -4.83
CA ARG A 48 1.09 0.89 -5.54
C ARG A 48 0.66 0.59 -6.98
N LEU A 49 -0.56 0.98 -7.31
CA LEU A 49 -1.11 0.90 -8.65
C LEU A 49 -1.07 2.25 -9.35
N LEU A 50 -0.78 2.27 -10.64
CA LEU A 50 -0.73 3.48 -11.46
C LEU A 50 -1.40 3.23 -12.81
N CYS A 51 -2.02 4.27 -13.36
CA CYS A 51 -2.54 4.26 -14.73
C CYS A 51 -1.82 5.31 -15.57
N ASN A 52 -1.45 4.97 -16.80
CA ASN A 52 -0.96 5.91 -17.82
C ASN A 52 0.23 6.77 -17.38
N GLY A 53 1.15 6.17 -16.62
CA GLY A 53 2.40 6.76 -16.16
C GLY A 53 3.46 5.69 -15.91
N PHE A 54 4.70 6.10 -15.65
CA PHE A 54 5.78 5.17 -15.37
C PHE A 54 6.03 5.03 -13.87
N PRO A 55 6.37 3.83 -13.37
CA PRO A 55 6.47 3.56 -11.93
C PRO A 55 7.73 4.14 -11.27
N THR A 56 8.64 4.73 -12.06
CA THR A 56 9.96 5.22 -11.60
C THR A 56 9.86 6.39 -10.63
N GLY A 57 8.84 7.24 -10.77
CA GLY A 57 8.58 8.34 -9.84
C GLY A 57 8.01 7.84 -8.52
N VAL A 58 8.63 8.23 -7.40
CA VAL A 58 8.14 7.96 -6.04
C VAL A 58 7.96 9.30 -5.33
N GLU A 59 6.72 9.75 -5.23
CA GLU A 59 6.35 10.95 -4.46
C GLU A 59 6.58 10.72 -2.96
N VAL A 60 7.07 11.76 -2.26
CA VAL A 60 7.19 11.76 -0.81
C VAL A 60 6.00 12.53 -0.22
N GLY A 61 4.92 11.80 0.05
CA GLY A 61 3.67 12.36 0.58
C GLY A 61 2.98 11.43 1.58
N ALA A 62 1.82 11.85 2.08
CA ALA A 62 1.09 11.12 3.12
C ALA A 62 0.40 9.83 2.63
N ALA A 63 0.06 9.78 1.34
CA ALA A 63 -0.63 8.64 0.72
C ALA A 63 0.33 7.60 0.10
N MET A 64 1.65 7.79 0.21
CA MET A 64 2.61 6.93 -0.47
C MET A 64 2.71 5.55 0.16
N ILE A 65 2.57 4.51 -0.67
CA ILE A 65 2.86 3.12 -0.34
C ILE A 65 4.06 2.67 -1.18
N HIS A 66 5.25 2.66 -0.56
CA HIS A 66 6.47 2.10 -1.11
C HIS A 66 6.80 0.81 -0.36
N GLY A 67 6.19 -0.26 -0.84
CA GLY A 67 6.19 -1.60 -0.27
C GLY A 67 5.28 -2.51 -1.12
N GLY A 68 4.88 -3.65 -0.60
CA GLY A 68 3.99 -4.60 -1.27
C GLY A 68 4.13 -6.00 -0.68
N PRO A 69 3.40 -6.99 -1.21
CA PRO A 69 3.59 -8.39 -0.83
C PRO A 69 5.03 -8.86 -1.06
N PHE A 70 5.46 -9.91 -0.37
CA PHE A 70 6.76 -10.52 -0.61
C PHE A 70 6.88 -11.00 -2.08
N PRO A 71 8.02 -10.79 -2.77
CA PRO A 71 9.32 -10.32 -2.27
C PRO A 71 9.53 -8.80 -2.25
N ALA A 72 8.55 -7.98 -2.65
CA ALA A 72 8.73 -6.52 -2.69
C ALA A 72 8.99 -5.90 -1.30
N SER A 73 8.36 -6.45 -0.25
CA SER A 73 8.63 -6.11 1.14
C SER A 73 8.55 -7.37 2.01
N THR A 74 9.22 -7.33 3.16
CA THR A 74 9.09 -8.36 4.22
C THR A 74 7.93 -8.09 5.18
N ASP A 75 7.35 -6.89 5.16
CA ASP A 75 6.10 -6.56 5.86
C ASP A 75 5.17 -5.75 4.93
N VAL A 76 4.04 -6.37 4.57
CA VAL A 76 3.04 -5.80 3.64
C VAL A 76 2.19 -4.70 4.27
N ARG A 77 2.16 -4.61 5.61
CA ARG A 77 1.26 -3.68 6.33
C ARG A 77 1.83 -2.26 6.43
N THR A 78 3.02 -2.02 5.87
CA THR A 78 3.78 -0.78 6.09
C THR A 78 4.31 -0.22 4.79
N THR A 79 4.75 1.04 4.84
CA THR A 79 5.48 1.71 3.77
C THR A 79 6.87 2.12 4.26
N SER A 80 7.85 2.13 3.36
CA SER A 80 9.20 2.63 3.67
C SER A 80 9.41 4.10 3.27
N VAL A 81 8.49 4.69 2.48
CA VAL A 81 8.52 6.08 2.03
C VAL A 81 7.17 6.75 2.32
N GLY A 82 7.20 8.03 2.68
CA GLY A 82 5.99 8.79 3.06
C GLY A 82 5.81 8.88 4.57
N THR A 83 4.83 9.66 5.02
CA THR A 83 4.67 9.98 6.45
C THR A 83 4.34 8.76 7.29
N LEU A 84 3.57 7.80 6.76
CA LEU A 84 3.22 6.54 7.42
C LEU A 84 4.42 5.61 7.66
N ALA A 85 5.59 5.91 7.08
CA ALA A 85 6.79 5.10 7.29
C ALA A 85 7.31 5.16 8.74
N ILE A 86 6.86 6.13 9.54
CA ILE A 86 7.19 6.25 10.96
C ILE A 86 6.64 5.08 11.79
N ASP A 87 5.48 4.53 11.40
CA ASP A 87 4.78 3.50 12.18
C ASP A 87 5.57 2.20 12.31
N ARG A 88 6.54 1.96 11.42
CA ARG A 88 7.48 0.81 11.49
C ARG A 88 8.34 0.80 12.76
N TRP A 89 8.48 1.96 13.40
CA TRP A 89 9.34 2.15 14.57
C TRP A 89 8.54 2.39 15.86
N LEU A 90 7.22 2.36 15.78
CA LEU A 90 6.31 2.57 16.90
C LEU A 90 5.71 1.23 17.36
N ARG A 91 5.33 1.16 18.64
CA ARG A 91 4.47 0.08 19.13
C ARG A 91 3.41 0.67 20.07
N PRO A 92 2.13 0.26 19.96
CA PRO A 92 1.10 0.71 20.89
C PRO A 92 1.30 0.09 22.28
N VAL A 93 0.93 0.83 23.32
CA VAL A 93 0.83 0.35 24.71
C VAL A 93 -0.51 0.84 25.27
N ALA A 94 -1.29 -0.08 25.83
CA ALA A 94 -2.56 0.25 26.48
C ALA A 94 -2.36 0.41 28.00
N TYR A 95 -2.99 1.42 28.57
CA TYR A 95 -3.01 1.69 30.01
C TYR A 95 -4.46 1.58 30.49
N GLN A 96 -4.76 0.62 31.37
CA GLN A 96 -6.09 0.39 31.92
C GLN A 96 -6.05 0.57 33.44
N ASP A 97 -7.02 1.29 34.00
CA ASP A 97 -7.15 1.59 35.43
C ASP A 97 -5.86 2.17 36.06
N PHE A 98 -5.07 2.88 35.25
CA PHE A 98 -3.76 3.42 35.61
C PHE A 98 -3.92 4.78 36.33
N PRO A 99 -3.29 5.01 37.49
CA PRO A 99 -3.30 6.33 38.14
C PRO A 99 -2.75 7.40 37.20
N THR A 100 -3.47 8.53 37.04
CA THR A 100 -3.11 9.61 36.10
C THR A 100 -1.67 10.12 36.30
N VAL A 101 -1.21 10.21 37.55
CA VAL A 101 0.16 10.65 37.89
C VAL A 101 1.27 9.75 37.33
N LEU A 102 0.94 8.51 36.95
CA LEU A 102 1.87 7.56 36.34
C LEU A 102 1.81 7.54 34.80
N LEU A 103 0.83 8.22 34.19
CA LEU A 103 0.74 8.33 32.74
C LEU A 103 1.78 9.33 32.21
N HIS A 104 2.15 9.20 30.93
CA HIS A 104 2.92 10.22 30.21
C HIS A 104 2.09 11.51 30.06
N ALA A 105 2.75 12.67 29.95
CA ALA A 105 2.08 13.98 29.90
C ALA A 105 1.03 14.05 28.77
N GLU A 106 1.33 13.45 27.62
CA GLU A 106 0.45 13.37 26.45
C GLU A 106 -0.85 12.58 26.73
N LEU A 107 -0.85 11.72 27.75
CA LEU A 107 -1.99 10.89 28.16
C LEU A 107 -2.68 11.39 29.44
N GLN A 108 -2.11 12.38 30.14
CA GLN A 108 -2.68 12.93 31.37
C GLN A 108 -3.84 13.89 31.10
N ALA A 109 -3.85 14.56 29.95
CA ALA A 109 -4.93 15.43 29.49
C ALA A 109 -5.97 14.63 28.70
N GLY A 110 -6.58 13.63 29.34
CA GLY A 110 -7.71 12.90 28.75
C GLY A 110 -8.90 13.82 28.57
N ASP A 111 -8.99 14.48 27.40
CA ASP A 111 -10.18 14.62 26.51
C ASP A 111 -10.00 15.72 25.42
N GLN A 112 -8.81 16.26 25.18
CA GLN A 112 -8.60 17.18 24.05
C GLN A 112 -8.13 16.40 22.82
N PRO A 113 -8.80 16.49 21.66
CA PRO A 113 -8.24 15.94 20.43
C PRO A 113 -6.90 16.64 20.19
N ALA A 114 -5.85 15.85 19.93
CA ALA A 114 -4.62 16.40 19.40
C ALA A 114 -4.99 17.15 18.11
N GLY A 115 -4.67 18.44 18.06
CA GLY A 115 -5.14 19.38 17.02
C GLY A 115 -4.83 18.98 15.58
#